data_AF-R4G461-F1
#
_entry.id   AF-R4G461-F1
#
_cell.length_a   1.000
_cell.length_b   1.000
_cell.length_c   1.000
_cell.angle_alpha   90.00
_cell.angle_beta   90.00
_cell.angle_gamma   90.00
#
_symmetry.space_group_name_H-M   'P 1'
#
loop_
_entity.id
_entity.type
_entity.pdbx_description
1 polymer ?
#
loop_
_entity_poly.entity_id
_entity_poly.type
_entity_poly.pdbx_seq_one_letter_code
_entity_poly.pdbx_strand_id
1 'polypeptide(L)'
;MSPMQPAAMYQNCVEPMQVDAPPEDNDNTEEDPYLVENPTLDLEVYANSYTGLARLYRLIYIADHCPTLRVEALKMAISYVTNTYNVNLYQQLHKKLQQCIGGLSLPDVAGGGPVDVPPMDPSWVDNKAKKAALKLEKLDSDLKNYKSNSIKESIRRGNDDLGDHHLDCGDLSNALKCYSRARDYCTSGKHVVNMCLNVIKVSVYLQNWSHVLSYVNKAELTPDFSDSQGKESNQQVIGKLKCAAGLAELATKKYKQAAKQFLQANLDHSDFPELLSPNNIAVYGGLCALATFDRADLQKYVIFSSSFKLFLELEPQLRDIIFKFYESKYATCLKLLDDIKDNLYLDMYIAPHVNTLYTQIRNRALIQYFSPYQSADMGRMAEALNTSVSALEDELMQLILDGHIQARIDSHNKILYAKDMDQRSGTFEKAIQMGKDYQRRTRMLILRAALLKAHIAVKSPQRDGSQGAGEMSVAPASSRP
;
A
#
# COMPACT_ATOMS: atom_id res chain seq x y z
N MET A 1 82.39 -6.12 5.87
CA MET A 1 82.25 -7.13 6.93
C MET A 1 80.78 -7.45 7.10
N SER A 2 80.50 -8.73 7.27
CA SER A 2 79.26 -9.38 7.70
C SER A 2 78.21 -9.75 6.64
N PRO A 3 77.69 -11.00 6.68
CA PRO A 3 76.87 -11.62 5.64
C PRO A 3 75.39 -11.80 6.05
N MET A 4 74.65 -12.37 5.10
CA MET A 4 73.21 -12.66 5.01
C MET A 4 72.51 -13.28 6.23
N GLN A 5 71.23 -12.93 6.39
CA GLN A 5 70.18 -13.75 7.04
C GLN A 5 68.97 -13.94 6.10
N PRO A 6 68.22 -15.05 6.19
CA PRO A 6 67.24 -15.47 5.19
C PRO A 6 65.81 -14.99 5.44
N ALA A 7 65.07 -14.84 4.35
CA ALA A 7 63.69 -14.38 4.27
C ALA A 7 62.68 -15.40 4.86
N ALA A 8 61.77 -14.89 5.70
CA ALA A 8 60.57 -15.59 6.14
C ALA A 8 59.37 -15.17 5.28
N MET A 9 58.64 -16.16 4.76
CA MET A 9 57.42 -15.99 4.00
C MET A 9 56.27 -15.44 4.87
N TYR A 10 55.68 -14.32 4.46
CA TYR A 10 54.39 -13.88 4.99
C TYR A 10 53.27 -14.62 4.25
N GLN A 11 52.57 -15.46 4.99
CA GLN A 11 51.41 -16.23 4.55
C GLN A 11 50.17 -15.35 4.68
N ASN A 12 49.50 -15.09 3.54
CA ASN A 12 48.25 -14.35 3.46
C ASN A 12 47.16 -15.00 4.33
N CYS A 13 46.74 -14.31 5.39
CA CYS A 13 45.53 -14.63 6.14
C CYS A 13 44.31 -14.28 5.28
N VAL A 14 43.63 -15.29 4.73
CA VAL A 14 42.34 -15.14 4.07
C VAL A 14 41.26 -15.19 5.16
N GLU A 15 40.59 -14.05 5.40
CA GLU A 15 39.42 -13.97 6.28
C GLU A 15 38.27 -14.84 5.76
N PRO A 16 37.47 -15.48 6.64
CA PRO A 16 36.32 -16.26 6.23
C PRO A 16 35.19 -15.33 5.75
N MET A 17 34.92 -15.43 4.44
CA MET A 17 33.80 -14.83 3.71
C MET A 17 32.49 -14.90 4.52
N GLN A 18 32.04 -13.76 5.04
CA GLN A 18 30.68 -13.60 5.56
C GLN A 18 29.71 -13.77 4.38
N VAL A 19 28.82 -14.75 4.49
CA VAL A 19 27.69 -14.88 3.58
C VAL A 19 26.72 -13.79 3.98
N ASP A 20 26.71 -12.69 3.22
CA ASP A 20 25.71 -11.64 3.36
C ASP A 20 24.32 -12.28 3.30
N ALA A 21 23.58 -12.13 4.39
CA ALA A 21 22.14 -12.37 4.37
C ALA A 21 21.54 -11.49 3.28
N PRO A 22 20.57 -11.98 2.47
CA PRO A 22 19.90 -11.11 1.53
C PRO A 22 19.31 -9.94 2.32
N PRO A 23 19.50 -8.69 1.88
CA PRO A 23 18.87 -7.57 2.55
C PRO A 23 17.37 -7.85 2.59
N GLU A 24 16.79 -7.81 3.79
CA GLU A 24 15.35 -7.62 3.87
C GLU A 24 15.07 -6.36 3.05
N ASP A 25 14.31 -6.50 1.97
CA ASP A 25 13.83 -5.39 1.15
C ASP A 25 12.98 -4.49 2.06
N ASN A 26 13.64 -3.63 2.81
CA ASN A 26 13.02 -2.49 3.44
C ASN A 26 12.78 -1.51 2.29
N ASP A 27 11.65 -1.71 1.62
CA ASP A 27 11.16 -0.96 0.46
C ASP A 27 10.73 0.47 0.86
N ASN A 28 11.46 1.09 1.80
CA ASN A 28 11.44 2.52 2.04
C ASN A 28 12.25 3.18 0.91
N THR A 29 11.66 3.21 -0.28
CA THR A 29 12.04 4.18 -1.28
C THR A 29 11.83 5.55 -0.63
N GLU A 30 12.89 6.32 -0.40
CA GLU A 30 12.75 7.72 0.01
C GLU A 30 11.93 8.41 -1.09
N GLU A 31 10.64 8.64 -0.83
CA GLU A 31 9.75 9.28 -1.78
C GLU A 31 10.19 10.72 -1.97
N ASP A 32 10.40 11.14 -3.22
CA ASP A 32 10.68 12.53 -3.54
C ASP A 32 9.58 13.42 -2.92
N PRO A 33 9.92 14.39 -2.06
CA PRO A 33 8.94 15.24 -1.43
C PRO A 33 8.25 16.10 -2.49
N TYR A 34 7.00 15.79 -2.82
CA TYR A 34 6.16 16.62 -3.68
C TYR A 34 5.41 17.65 -2.82
N LEU A 35 5.44 18.90 -3.27
CA LEU A 35 4.65 20.00 -2.71
C LEU A 35 3.56 20.38 -3.69
N VAL A 36 2.32 20.41 -3.22
CA VAL A 36 1.16 20.80 -4.03
C VAL A 36 0.78 22.23 -3.68
N GLU A 37 0.97 23.14 -4.64
CA GLU A 37 0.76 24.58 -4.42
C GLU A 37 -0.70 25.03 -4.70
N ASN A 38 -1.37 24.44 -5.69
CA ASN A 38 -2.69 24.87 -6.16
C ASN A 38 -3.76 23.76 -6.13
N PRO A 39 -4.11 23.21 -4.97
CA PRO A 39 -5.17 22.21 -4.89
C PRO A 39 -6.57 22.84 -5.04
N THR A 40 -7.50 22.09 -5.62
CA THR A 40 -8.94 22.43 -5.63
C THR A 40 -9.69 21.79 -4.47
N LEU A 41 -8.97 21.25 -3.49
CA LEU A 41 -9.50 20.48 -2.38
C LEU A 41 -10.26 21.36 -1.38
N ASP A 42 -11.51 21.00 -1.11
CA ASP A 42 -12.28 21.55 0.02
C ASP A 42 -11.90 20.80 1.30
N LEU A 43 -11.15 21.47 2.18
CA LEU A 43 -10.67 20.89 3.44
C LEU A 43 -11.79 20.49 4.40
N GLU A 44 -12.87 21.27 4.46
CA GLU A 44 -13.94 21.04 5.43
C GLU A 44 -14.72 19.79 5.08
N VAL A 45 -15.10 19.66 3.81
CA VAL A 45 -15.78 18.47 3.29
C VAL A 45 -14.89 17.24 3.43
N TYR A 46 -13.60 17.38 3.07
CA TYR A 46 -12.64 16.27 3.19
C TYR A 46 -12.49 15.82 4.65
N ALA A 47 -12.26 16.73 5.59
CA ALA A 47 -12.06 16.39 7.00
C ALA A 47 -13.33 15.80 7.66
N ASN A 48 -14.51 16.28 7.27
CA ASN A 48 -15.78 15.79 7.83
C ASN A 48 -16.17 14.40 7.32
N SER A 49 -15.53 13.92 6.26
CA SER A 49 -15.70 12.55 5.75
C SER A 49 -15.01 11.49 6.63
N TYR A 50 -14.17 11.90 7.59
CA TYR A 50 -13.42 10.99 8.45
C TYR A 50 -13.60 11.29 9.94
N THR A 51 -13.32 10.28 10.77
CA THR A 51 -13.38 10.36 12.23
C THR A 51 -12.16 9.75 12.91
N GLY A 52 -11.93 10.11 14.16
CA GLY A 52 -10.84 9.57 14.98
C GLY A 52 -9.46 9.90 14.44
N LEU A 53 -8.53 8.94 14.58
CA LEU A 53 -7.14 9.11 14.13
C LEU A 53 -7.00 9.27 12.61
N ALA A 54 -7.91 8.69 11.82
CA ALA A 54 -7.88 8.84 10.36
C ALA A 54 -8.06 10.29 9.91
N ARG A 55 -8.96 11.04 10.55
CA ARG A 55 -9.13 12.48 10.30
C ARG A 55 -7.85 13.25 10.63
N LEU A 56 -7.25 12.94 11.77
CA LEU A 56 -6.04 13.61 12.27
C LEU A 56 -4.83 13.36 11.36
N TYR A 57 -4.55 12.10 11.02
CA TYR A 57 -3.43 11.75 10.16
C TYR A 57 -3.58 12.33 8.76
N ARG A 58 -4.79 12.37 8.20
CA ARG A 58 -5.05 13.02 6.91
C ARG A 58 -4.84 14.52 6.94
N LEU A 59 -5.32 15.22 7.98
CA LEU A 59 -5.08 16.67 8.13
C LEU A 59 -3.58 16.98 8.31
N ILE A 60 -2.86 16.16 9.08
CA ILE A 60 -1.40 16.29 9.24
C ILE A 60 -0.70 16.07 7.91
N TYR A 61 -1.12 15.05 7.15
CA TYR A 61 -0.56 14.74 5.85
C TYR A 61 -0.74 15.90 4.86
N ILE A 62 -1.94 16.46 4.76
CA ILE A 62 -2.21 17.66 3.95
C ILE A 62 -1.36 18.83 4.42
N ALA A 63 -1.24 19.04 5.73
CA ALA A 63 -0.42 20.12 6.26
C ALA A 63 1.05 20.00 5.85
N ASP A 64 1.59 18.78 5.81
CA ASP A 64 2.99 18.56 5.44
C ASP A 64 3.21 18.81 3.93
N HIS A 65 2.29 18.37 3.06
CA HIS A 65 2.45 18.39 1.59
C HIS A 65 1.86 19.61 0.88
N CYS A 66 0.99 20.38 1.53
CA CYS A 66 0.33 21.55 0.93
C CYS A 66 0.59 22.84 1.71
N PRO A 67 1.52 23.71 1.27
CA PRO A 67 1.83 24.96 1.98
C PRO A 67 0.64 25.92 2.11
N THR A 68 -0.22 26.01 1.09
CA THR A 68 -1.36 26.94 1.05
C THR A 68 -2.45 26.56 2.04
N LEU A 69 -2.72 25.25 2.21
CA LEU A 69 -3.74 24.74 3.12
C LEU A 69 -3.19 24.37 4.50
N ARG A 70 -1.87 24.47 4.71
CA ARG A 70 -1.17 24.04 5.94
C ARG A 70 -1.73 24.65 7.22
N VAL A 71 -1.94 25.97 7.24
CA VAL A 71 -2.38 26.68 8.45
C VAL A 71 -3.80 26.27 8.84
N GLU A 72 -4.72 26.22 7.86
CA GLU A 72 -6.10 25.83 8.09
C GLU A 72 -6.22 24.34 8.46
N ALA A 73 -5.45 23.46 7.80
CA ALA A 73 -5.36 22.04 8.16
C ALA A 73 -4.94 21.83 9.62
N LEU A 74 -3.91 22.56 10.07
CA LEU A 74 -3.42 22.48 11.44
C LEU A 74 -4.43 23.03 12.45
N LYS A 75 -5.12 24.15 12.15
CA LYS A 75 -6.19 24.68 13.01
C LYS A 75 -7.33 23.68 13.18
N MET A 76 -7.79 23.07 12.08
CA MET A 76 -8.82 22.03 12.12
C MET A 76 -8.36 20.80 12.90
N ALA A 77 -7.10 20.37 12.73
CA ALA A 77 -6.53 19.25 13.47
C ALA A 77 -6.49 19.55 14.98
N ILE A 78 -6.02 20.74 15.38
CA ILE A 78 -5.97 21.16 16.79
C ILE A 78 -7.37 21.18 17.40
N SER A 79 -8.35 21.78 16.71
CA SER A 79 -9.74 21.81 17.18
C SER A 79 -10.36 20.42 17.29
N TYR A 80 -9.91 19.44 16.50
CA TYR A 80 -10.40 18.07 16.61
C TYR A 80 -9.70 17.29 17.73
N VAL A 81 -8.38 17.46 17.91
CA VAL A 81 -7.62 16.80 18.99
C VAL A 81 -8.13 17.21 20.37
N THR A 82 -8.67 18.43 20.55
CA THR A 82 -9.24 18.83 21.86
C THR A 82 -10.38 17.94 22.34
N ASN A 83 -11.06 17.26 21.41
CA ASN A 83 -12.13 16.29 21.70
C ASN A 83 -11.58 14.91 22.11
N THR A 84 -10.33 14.60 21.81
CA THR A 84 -9.69 13.32 22.15
C THR A 84 -8.93 13.41 23.48
N TYR A 85 -8.17 12.34 23.82
CA TYR A 85 -7.26 12.30 24.97
C TYR A 85 -5.78 12.31 24.55
N ASN A 86 -5.50 12.57 23.27
CA ASN A 86 -4.15 12.53 22.73
C ASN A 86 -3.40 13.84 22.98
N VAL A 87 -2.82 13.94 24.18
CA VAL A 87 -2.03 15.10 24.63
C VAL A 87 -0.75 15.26 23.83
N ASN A 88 -0.08 14.15 23.48
CA ASN A 88 1.17 14.20 22.75
C ASN A 88 0.97 14.81 21.34
N LEU A 89 -0.07 14.37 20.64
CA LEU A 89 -0.41 14.90 19.33
C LEU A 89 -0.82 16.38 19.39
N TYR A 90 -1.57 16.79 20.42
CA TYR A 90 -1.91 18.20 20.65
C TYR A 90 -0.66 19.08 20.72
N GLN A 91 0.34 18.66 21.53
CA GLN A 91 1.61 19.37 21.66
C GLN A 91 2.38 19.41 20.34
N GLN A 92 2.43 18.29 19.61
CA GLN A 92 3.09 18.23 18.31
C GLN A 92 2.45 19.15 17.28
N LEU A 93 1.11 19.20 17.21
CA LEU A 93 0.38 20.06 16.28
C LEU A 93 0.61 21.54 16.58
N HIS A 94 0.57 21.95 17.86
CA HIS A 94 0.89 23.33 18.24
C HIS A 94 2.35 23.70 17.92
N LYS A 95 3.30 22.78 18.13
CA LYS A 95 4.70 22.99 17.74
C LYS A 95 4.85 23.16 16.23
N LYS A 96 4.20 22.30 15.42
CA LYS A 96 4.18 22.42 13.95
C LYS A 96 3.57 23.77 13.51
N LEU A 97 2.46 24.18 14.11
CA LEU A 97 1.80 25.46 13.80
C LEU A 97 2.72 26.65 14.09
N GLN A 98 3.36 26.67 15.27
CA GLN A 98 4.33 27.71 15.63
C GLN A 98 5.52 27.79 14.67
N GLN A 99 6.05 26.65 14.23
CA GLN A 99 7.14 26.60 13.25
C GLN A 99 6.73 27.19 11.90
N CYS A 100 5.49 26.93 11.44
CA CYS A 100 4.99 27.48 10.18
C CYS A 100 4.87 29.00 10.22
N ILE A 101 4.37 29.55 11.33
CA ILE A 101 4.18 31.00 11.52
C ILE A 101 5.52 31.71 11.77
N GLY A 102 6.43 31.08 12.53
CA GLY A 102 7.78 31.57 12.74
C GLY A 102 8.58 31.67 11.44
N GLY A 103 8.35 30.77 10.47
CA GLY A 103 8.94 30.81 9.14
C GLY A 103 8.32 31.85 8.19
N LEU A 104 7.06 32.25 8.41
CA LEU A 104 6.37 33.32 7.66
C LEU A 104 6.79 34.73 8.12
N SER A 105 7.53 34.84 9.23
CA SER A 105 8.04 36.11 9.75
C SER A 105 9.35 36.51 9.05
N LEU A 106 9.29 36.73 7.73
CA LEU A 106 10.28 37.57 7.04
C LEU A 106 9.84 39.05 7.19
N PRO A 107 10.73 39.95 7.63
CA PRO A 107 10.37 41.33 7.93
C PRO A 107 10.40 42.17 6.65
N ASP A 108 9.42 42.07 5.73
CA ASP A 108 9.23 43.15 4.73
C ASP A 108 7.95 43.17 3.87
N VAL A 109 6.81 42.62 4.31
CA VAL A 109 5.53 42.94 3.66
C VAL A 109 4.44 43.22 4.69
N ALA A 110 4.27 44.50 4.99
CA ALA A 110 3.12 45.05 5.71
C ALA A 110 1.83 44.77 4.90
N GLY A 111 1.08 43.75 5.27
CA GLY A 111 -0.21 43.44 4.64
C GLY A 111 -0.95 42.20 5.13
N GLY A 112 -0.29 41.25 5.80
CA GLY A 112 -0.96 40.10 6.41
C GLY A 112 -1.62 40.49 7.74
N GLY A 113 -2.95 40.47 7.80
CA GLY A 113 -3.68 40.62 9.07
C GLY A 113 -3.25 39.58 10.11
N PRO A 114 -3.51 39.82 11.41
CA PRO A 114 -3.10 38.92 12.48
C PRO A 114 -3.69 37.53 12.22
N VAL A 115 -2.84 36.54 11.95
CA VAL A 115 -3.28 35.15 11.91
C VAL A 115 -3.75 34.83 13.32
N ASP A 116 -5.05 34.62 13.50
CA ASP A 116 -5.63 34.18 14.77
C ASP A 116 -5.15 32.75 15.04
N VAL A 117 -4.17 32.63 15.93
CA VAL A 117 -3.48 31.37 16.23
C VAL A 117 -3.90 30.96 17.63
N PRO A 118 -4.59 29.82 17.77
CA PRO A 118 -4.97 29.33 19.09
C PRO A 118 -3.70 29.11 19.94
N PRO A 119 -3.57 29.79 21.09
CA PRO A 119 -2.43 29.56 21.98
C PRO A 119 -2.51 28.13 22.53
N MET A 120 -1.35 27.53 22.76
CA MET A 120 -1.28 26.23 23.45
C MET A 120 -1.75 26.43 24.90
N ASP A 121 -2.74 25.63 25.33
CA ASP A 121 -3.25 25.66 26.69
C ASP A 121 -2.55 24.59 27.55
N PRO A 122 -1.56 24.95 28.40
CA PRO A 122 -0.89 23.99 29.28
C PRO A 122 -1.84 23.43 30.34
N SER A 123 -2.86 24.21 30.75
CA SER A 123 -3.83 23.74 31.73
C SER A 123 -4.74 22.66 31.15
N TRP A 124 -5.06 22.74 29.86
CA TRP A 124 -5.78 21.69 29.14
C TRP A 124 -4.96 20.38 29.11
N VAL A 125 -3.66 20.48 28.82
CA VAL A 125 -2.73 19.34 28.77
C VAL A 125 -2.74 18.58 30.09
N ASP A 126 -2.52 19.27 31.21
CA ASP A 126 -2.46 18.65 32.54
C ASP A 126 -3.82 18.06 32.94
N ASN A 127 -4.91 18.80 32.70
CA ASN A 127 -6.27 18.36 33.03
C ASN A 127 -6.69 17.13 32.22
N LYS A 128 -6.39 17.10 30.91
CA LYS A 128 -6.72 15.96 30.04
C LYS A 128 -5.84 14.75 30.32
N ALA A 129 -4.54 14.94 30.58
CA ALA A 129 -3.65 13.86 31.00
C ALA A 129 -4.16 13.20 32.30
N LYS A 130 -4.53 14.01 33.30
CA LYS A 130 -5.10 13.51 34.56
C LYS A 130 -6.42 12.78 34.33
N LYS A 131 -7.33 13.32 33.50
CA LYS A 131 -8.60 12.65 33.15
C LYS A 131 -8.39 11.33 32.40
N ALA A 132 -7.43 11.28 31.48
CA ALA A 132 -7.09 10.07 30.73
C ALA A 132 -6.55 8.97 31.67
N ALA A 133 -5.67 9.33 32.61
CA ALA A 133 -5.14 8.42 33.62
C ALA A 133 -6.23 7.89 34.56
N LEU A 134 -7.12 8.76 35.06
CA LEU A 134 -8.25 8.34 35.91
C LEU A 134 -9.23 7.42 35.18
N LYS A 135 -9.51 7.71 33.89
CA LYS A 135 -10.36 6.84 33.06
C LYS A 135 -9.70 5.47 32.84
N LEU A 136 -8.39 5.44 32.60
CA LEU A 136 -7.62 4.20 32.45
C LEU A 136 -7.67 3.36 33.74
N GLU A 137 -7.40 3.96 34.89
CA GLU A 137 -7.45 3.27 36.20
C GLU A 137 -8.83 2.68 36.48
N LYS A 138 -9.89 3.44 36.17
CA LYS A 138 -11.27 2.97 36.29
C LYS A 138 -11.54 1.76 35.39
N LEU A 139 -11.18 1.84 34.10
CA LEU A 139 -11.37 0.73 33.16
C LEU A 139 -10.57 -0.52 33.57
N ASP A 140 -9.35 -0.36 34.07
CA ASP A 140 -8.55 -1.47 34.59
C ASP A 140 -9.17 -2.10 35.84
N SER A 141 -9.71 -1.28 36.76
CA SER A 141 -10.44 -1.77 37.94
C SER A 141 -11.70 -2.53 37.54
N ASP A 142 -12.50 -1.99 36.62
CA ASP A 142 -13.71 -2.64 36.10
C ASP A 142 -13.36 -3.96 35.40
N LEU A 143 -12.31 -4.00 34.59
CA LEU A 143 -11.83 -5.23 33.94
C LEU A 143 -11.36 -6.29 34.94
N LYS A 144 -10.72 -5.90 36.04
CA LYS A 144 -10.35 -6.82 37.13
C LYS A 144 -11.60 -7.40 37.81
N ASN A 145 -12.62 -6.57 38.06
CA ASN A 145 -13.90 -7.02 38.62
C ASN A 145 -14.64 -7.97 37.67
N TYR A 146 -14.61 -7.72 36.35
CA TYR A 146 -15.19 -8.63 35.38
C TYR A 146 -14.48 -9.97 35.33
N LYS A 147 -13.14 -9.97 35.49
CA LYS A 147 -12.34 -11.19 35.58
C LYS A 147 -12.63 -11.98 36.86
N SER A 148 -12.76 -11.34 38.02
CA SER A 148 -13.12 -12.02 39.27
C SER A 148 -14.51 -12.66 39.18
N ASN A 149 -15.46 -11.99 38.51
CA ASN A 149 -16.81 -12.51 38.31
C ASN A 149 -16.90 -13.59 37.21
N SER A 150 -15.82 -13.83 36.46
CA SER A 150 -15.73 -14.86 35.41
C SER A 150 -16.78 -14.76 34.30
N ILE A 151 -17.26 -13.54 33.99
CA ILE A 151 -18.25 -13.30 32.93
C ILE A 151 -17.52 -12.98 31.63
N LYS A 152 -17.47 -13.96 30.70
CA LYS A 152 -16.75 -13.83 29.41
C LYS A 152 -17.15 -12.58 28.62
N GLU A 153 -18.44 -12.28 28.52
CA GLU A 153 -18.93 -11.13 27.75
C GLU A 153 -18.50 -9.78 28.35
N SER A 154 -18.53 -9.65 29.68
CA SER A 154 -18.04 -8.45 30.37
C SER A 154 -16.53 -8.28 30.22
N ILE A 155 -15.76 -9.37 30.29
CA ILE A 155 -14.31 -9.33 30.06
C ILE A 155 -14.02 -8.92 28.61
N ARG A 156 -14.76 -9.44 27.62
CA ARG A 156 -14.60 -9.10 26.21
C ARG A 156 -14.84 -7.60 25.98
N ARG A 157 -16.00 -7.07 26.40
CA ARG A 157 -16.31 -5.64 26.28
C ARG A 157 -15.31 -4.76 27.03
N GLY A 158 -14.91 -5.16 28.25
CA GLY A 158 -13.91 -4.41 29.00
C GLY A 158 -12.55 -4.33 28.29
N ASN A 159 -12.14 -5.36 27.54
CA ASN A 159 -10.94 -5.27 26.69
C ASN A 159 -11.17 -4.39 25.46
N ASP A 160 -12.36 -4.39 24.86
CA ASP A 160 -12.71 -3.49 23.74
C ASP A 160 -12.67 -2.02 24.20
N ASP A 161 -13.33 -1.69 25.31
CA ASP A 161 -13.37 -0.34 25.90
C ASP A 161 -11.97 0.17 26.27
N LEU A 162 -11.11 -0.72 26.77
CA LEU A 162 -9.71 -0.42 27.08
C LEU A 162 -8.90 -0.16 25.79
N GLY A 163 -9.15 -0.95 24.74
CA GLY A 163 -8.54 -0.75 23.42
C GLY A 163 -8.94 0.58 22.79
N ASP A 164 -10.22 0.93 22.85
CA ASP A 164 -10.77 2.19 22.35
C ASP A 164 -10.17 3.38 23.11
N HIS A 165 -10.06 3.28 24.43
CA HIS A 165 -9.40 4.32 25.24
C HIS A 165 -7.91 4.47 24.90
N HIS A 166 -7.20 3.38 24.64
CA HIS A 166 -5.81 3.45 24.17
C HIS A 166 -5.70 4.10 22.78
N LEU A 167 -6.63 3.84 21.86
CA LEU A 167 -6.71 4.54 20.57
C LEU A 167 -6.95 6.04 20.74
N ASP A 168 -7.88 6.44 21.62
CA ASP A 168 -8.16 7.85 21.92
C ASP A 168 -6.94 8.59 22.51
N CYS A 169 -6.09 7.85 23.24
CA CYS A 169 -4.82 8.35 23.79
C CYS A 169 -3.68 8.34 22.77
N GLY A 170 -3.84 7.65 21.63
CA GLY A 170 -2.79 7.49 20.60
C GLY A 170 -1.83 6.32 20.83
N ASP A 171 -2.09 5.43 21.78
CA ASP A 171 -1.25 4.27 22.07
C ASP A 171 -1.70 3.04 21.26
N LEU A 172 -1.22 2.98 20.02
CA LEU A 172 -1.56 1.92 19.07
C LEU A 172 -1.08 0.54 19.52
N SER A 173 0.08 0.46 20.18
CA SER A 173 0.67 -0.81 20.61
C SER A 173 -0.13 -1.49 21.71
N ASN A 174 -0.57 -0.71 22.71
CA ASN A 174 -1.38 -1.27 23.79
C ASN A 174 -2.83 -1.49 23.37
N ALA A 175 -3.38 -0.68 22.46
CA ALA A 175 -4.68 -0.94 21.84
C ALA A 175 -4.71 -2.33 21.16
N LEU A 176 -3.71 -2.65 20.34
CA LEU A 176 -3.62 -3.94 19.65
C LEU A 176 -3.57 -5.12 20.63
N LYS A 177 -2.84 -4.97 21.75
CA LYS A 177 -2.75 -6.00 22.80
C LYS A 177 -4.11 -6.23 23.47
N CYS A 178 -4.89 -5.17 23.71
CA CYS A 178 -6.22 -5.27 24.33
C CYS A 178 -7.19 -6.06 23.45
N TYR A 179 -7.30 -5.71 22.16
CA TYR A 179 -8.15 -6.47 21.23
C TYR A 179 -7.67 -7.92 21.03
N SER A 180 -6.35 -8.14 21.03
CA SER A 180 -5.79 -9.49 20.94
C SER A 180 -6.14 -10.37 22.15
N ARG A 181 -6.22 -9.78 23.35
CA ARG A 181 -6.65 -10.47 24.58
C ARG A 181 -8.15 -10.76 24.59
N ALA A 182 -8.96 -9.94 23.94
CA ALA A 182 -10.42 -10.16 23.82
C ALA A 182 -10.76 -11.46 23.06
N ARG A 183 -9.83 -11.95 22.23
CA ARG A 183 -9.98 -13.17 21.42
C ARG A 183 -10.42 -14.39 22.22
N ASP A 184 -9.80 -14.65 23.36
CA ASP A 184 -10.03 -15.88 24.13
C ASP A 184 -11.41 -15.89 24.82
N TYR A 185 -12.09 -14.74 24.83
CA TYR A 185 -13.43 -14.54 25.39
C TYR A 185 -14.52 -14.49 24.31
N CYS A 186 -14.18 -14.69 23.04
CA CYS A 186 -15.14 -14.75 21.94
C CYS A 186 -15.88 -16.09 21.92
N THR A 187 -17.21 -16.04 21.99
CA THR A 187 -18.10 -17.22 22.02
C THR A 187 -18.93 -17.43 20.75
N SER A 188 -19.06 -16.42 19.89
CA SER A 188 -19.83 -16.44 18.64
C SER A 188 -18.98 -15.89 17.50
N GLY A 189 -19.26 -16.29 16.26
CA GLY A 189 -18.58 -15.75 15.08
C GLY A 189 -18.71 -14.22 14.98
N LYS A 190 -19.81 -13.61 15.42
CA LYS A 190 -19.95 -12.14 15.49
C LYS A 190 -18.90 -11.49 16.38
N HIS A 191 -18.57 -12.13 17.51
CA HIS A 191 -17.52 -11.63 18.41
C HIS A 191 -16.14 -11.70 17.75
N VAL A 192 -15.87 -12.80 17.02
CA VAL A 192 -14.62 -12.97 16.27
C VAL A 192 -14.48 -11.91 15.17
N VAL A 193 -15.53 -11.68 14.39
CA VAL A 193 -15.55 -10.70 13.31
C VAL A 193 -15.34 -9.27 13.83
N ASN A 194 -16.05 -8.86 14.89
CA ASN A 194 -15.88 -7.53 15.48
C ASN A 194 -14.46 -7.33 16.02
N MET A 195 -13.91 -8.34 16.71
CA MET A 195 -12.51 -8.31 17.16
C MET A 195 -11.55 -8.19 15.97
N CYS A 196 -11.77 -8.93 14.88
CA CYS A 196 -10.95 -8.82 13.67
C CYS A 196 -11.00 -7.41 13.08
N LEU A 197 -12.17 -6.75 13.03
CA LEU A 197 -12.29 -5.38 12.55
C LEU A 197 -11.49 -4.38 13.41
N ASN A 198 -11.55 -4.51 14.74
CA ASN A 198 -10.77 -3.67 15.65
C ASN A 198 -9.26 -3.89 15.48
N VAL A 199 -8.82 -5.15 15.33
CA VAL A 199 -7.42 -5.47 15.05
C VAL A 199 -7.00 -4.86 13.71
N ILE A 200 -7.79 -5.02 12.65
CA ILE A 200 -7.53 -4.44 11.33
C ILE A 200 -7.36 -2.92 11.41
N LYS A 201 -8.26 -2.22 12.11
CA LYS A 201 -8.20 -0.77 12.31
C LYS A 201 -6.85 -0.34 12.89
N VAL A 202 -6.41 -0.97 13.98
CA VAL A 202 -5.12 -0.65 14.61
C VAL A 202 -3.94 -1.05 13.73
N SER A 203 -4.01 -2.21 13.07
CA SER A 203 -2.95 -2.71 12.19
C SER A 203 -2.75 -1.79 10.97
N VAL A 204 -3.80 -1.12 10.46
CA VAL A 204 -3.64 -0.11 9.40
C VAL A 204 -2.89 1.12 9.93
N TYR A 205 -3.21 1.62 11.13
CA TYR A 205 -2.46 2.76 11.70
C TYR A 205 -0.99 2.41 12.01
N LEU A 206 -0.70 1.13 12.30
CA LEU A 206 0.66 0.61 12.45
C LEU A 206 1.32 0.24 11.10
N GLN A 207 0.63 0.44 9.97
CA GLN A 207 1.07 0.08 8.62
C GLN A 207 1.48 -1.39 8.45
N ASN A 208 0.89 -2.29 9.24
CA ASN A 208 1.16 -3.72 9.17
C ASN A 208 0.15 -4.42 8.22
N TRP A 209 0.41 -4.32 6.91
CA TRP A 209 -0.50 -4.76 5.85
C TRP A 209 -0.68 -6.28 5.77
N SER A 210 0.37 -7.06 6.07
CA SER A 210 0.28 -8.53 6.09
C SER A 210 -0.65 -9.03 7.20
N HIS A 211 -0.62 -8.35 8.34
CA HIS A 211 -1.50 -8.61 9.47
C HIS A 211 -2.96 -8.28 9.15
N VAL A 212 -3.21 -7.17 8.43
CA VAL A 212 -4.54 -6.81 7.92
C VAL A 212 -5.12 -7.92 7.04
N LEU A 213 -4.39 -8.36 6.01
CA LEU A 213 -4.86 -9.42 5.10
C LEU A 213 -5.14 -10.74 5.83
N SER A 214 -4.29 -11.10 6.78
CA SER A 214 -4.47 -12.30 7.60
C SER A 214 -5.76 -12.26 8.42
N TYR A 215 -6.09 -11.12 9.02
CA TYR A 215 -7.30 -10.95 9.82
C TYR A 215 -8.56 -10.76 8.98
N VAL A 216 -8.43 -10.20 7.77
CA VAL A 216 -9.53 -10.21 6.79
C VAL A 216 -9.89 -11.65 6.42
N ASN A 217 -8.91 -12.45 5.99
CA ASN A 217 -9.13 -13.86 5.66
C ASN A 217 -9.73 -14.63 6.83
N LYS A 218 -9.27 -14.37 8.07
CA LYS A 218 -9.82 -14.98 9.27
C LYS A 218 -11.29 -14.59 9.51
N ALA A 219 -11.64 -13.32 9.31
CA ALA A 219 -13.02 -12.86 9.46
C ALA A 219 -13.94 -13.47 8.39
N GLU A 220 -13.48 -13.56 7.14
CA GLU A 220 -14.24 -14.15 6.03
C GLU A 220 -14.48 -15.66 6.20
N LEU A 221 -13.52 -16.39 6.77
CA LEU A 221 -13.61 -17.85 7.01
C LEU A 221 -14.38 -18.24 8.28
N THR A 222 -14.95 -17.28 9.01
CA THR A 222 -15.68 -17.58 10.24
C THR A 222 -17.06 -18.21 9.93
N PRO A 223 -17.40 -19.40 10.44
CA PRO A 223 -18.54 -20.21 9.99
C PRO A 223 -19.93 -19.55 10.16
N ASP A 224 -20.13 -18.68 11.17
CA ASP A 224 -21.39 -17.94 11.32
C ASP A 224 -21.55 -16.78 10.31
N PHE A 225 -20.47 -16.39 9.64
CA PHE A 225 -20.41 -15.26 8.71
C PHE A 225 -20.68 -15.70 7.26
N SER A 226 -20.18 -16.88 6.86
CA SER A 226 -20.37 -17.45 5.52
C SER A 226 -21.82 -17.84 5.22
N ASP A 227 -22.55 -18.34 6.22
CA ASP A 227 -23.90 -18.91 6.02
C ASP A 227 -25.01 -17.84 6.05
N SER A 228 -24.66 -16.60 6.41
CA SER A 228 -25.60 -15.48 6.61
C SER A 228 -25.34 -14.29 5.67
N GLN A 229 -24.75 -14.52 4.50
CA GLN A 229 -24.41 -13.47 3.51
C GLN A 229 -25.60 -12.60 3.05
N GLY A 230 -26.84 -13.04 3.28
CA GLY A 230 -28.06 -12.29 2.92
C GLY A 230 -28.59 -11.28 3.96
N LYS A 231 -27.97 -11.15 5.15
CA LYS A 231 -28.42 -10.16 6.16
C LYS A 231 -27.69 -8.82 5.98
N GLU A 232 -28.44 -7.71 5.96
CA GLU A 232 -27.90 -6.35 5.78
C GLU A 232 -26.71 -6.03 6.72
N SER A 233 -26.77 -6.45 7.98
CA SER A 233 -25.67 -6.24 8.95
C SER A 233 -24.37 -6.94 8.56
N ASN A 234 -24.46 -8.09 7.89
CA ASN A 234 -23.29 -8.82 7.44
C ASN A 234 -22.72 -8.20 6.16
N GLN A 235 -23.58 -7.63 5.30
CA GLN A 235 -23.14 -6.94 4.10
C GLN A 235 -22.31 -5.69 4.41
N GLN A 236 -22.65 -4.94 5.48
CA GLN A 236 -21.83 -3.85 6.00
C GLN A 236 -20.43 -4.30 6.44
N VAL A 237 -20.34 -5.43 7.13
CA VAL A 237 -19.06 -5.99 7.53
C VAL A 237 -18.25 -6.44 6.32
N ILE A 238 -18.88 -7.11 5.35
CA ILE A 238 -18.22 -7.51 4.10
C ILE A 238 -17.65 -6.28 3.39
N GLY A 239 -18.43 -5.20 3.27
CA GLY A 239 -17.96 -3.93 2.71
C GLY A 239 -16.69 -3.43 3.39
N LYS A 240 -16.69 -3.35 4.73
CA LYS A 240 -15.51 -2.94 5.53
C LYS A 240 -14.30 -3.85 5.34
N LEU A 241 -14.49 -5.17 5.32
CA LEU A 241 -13.42 -6.14 5.10
C LEU A 241 -12.81 -6.00 3.70
N LYS A 242 -13.64 -5.85 2.66
CA LYS A 242 -13.18 -5.63 1.28
C LYS A 242 -12.43 -4.32 1.12
N CYS A 243 -12.89 -3.24 1.78
CA CYS A 243 -12.19 -1.95 1.79
C CYS A 243 -10.82 -2.05 2.47
N ALA A 244 -10.75 -2.72 3.63
CA ALA A 244 -9.49 -2.92 4.35
C ALA A 244 -8.50 -3.81 3.57
N ALA A 245 -8.98 -4.88 2.94
CA ALA A 245 -8.16 -5.72 2.07
C ALA A 245 -7.67 -4.95 0.84
N GLY A 246 -8.55 -4.19 0.18
CA GLY A 246 -8.18 -3.35 -0.96
C GLY A 246 -7.09 -2.35 -0.59
N LEU A 247 -7.18 -1.72 0.59
CA LEU A 247 -6.17 -0.79 1.08
C LEU A 247 -4.82 -1.47 1.35
N ALA A 248 -4.83 -2.66 1.96
CA ALA A 248 -3.61 -3.42 2.21
C ALA A 248 -2.94 -3.91 0.91
N GLU A 249 -3.72 -4.33 -0.09
CA GLU A 249 -3.20 -4.69 -1.41
C GLU A 249 -2.67 -3.47 -2.18
N LEU A 250 -3.31 -2.29 -2.02
CA LEU A 250 -2.83 -1.03 -2.58
C LEU A 250 -1.45 -0.67 -1.99
N ALA A 251 -1.34 -0.66 -0.67
CA ALA A 251 -0.10 -0.33 0.04
C ALA A 251 1.06 -1.30 -0.31
N THR A 252 0.74 -2.56 -0.61
CA THR A 252 1.72 -3.56 -1.07
C THR A 252 1.95 -3.56 -2.59
N LYS A 253 1.54 -2.49 -3.28
CA LYS A 253 1.71 -2.25 -4.74
C LYS A 253 1.03 -3.33 -5.63
N LYS A 254 0.08 -4.10 -5.10
CA LYS A 254 -0.68 -5.15 -5.82
C LYS A 254 -1.97 -4.59 -6.40
N TYR A 255 -1.85 -3.62 -7.31
CA TYR A 255 -2.96 -2.82 -7.84
C TYR A 255 -4.11 -3.65 -8.46
N LYS A 256 -3.79 -4.73 -9.18
CA LYS A 256 -4.83 -5.59 -9.79
C LYS A 256 -5.70 -6.29 -8.75
N GLN A 257 -5.10 -6.72 -7.64
CA GLN A 257 -5.84 -7.37 -6.56
C GLN A 257 -6.60 -6.32 -5.74
N ALA A 258 -5.99 -5.16 -5.47
CA ALA A 258 -6.65 -4.03 -4.83
C ALA A 258 -7.93 -3.61 -5.57
N ALA A 259 -7.86 -3.42 -6.89
CA ALA A 259 -9.01 -3.11 -7.74
C ALA A 259 -10.13 -4.15 -7.57
N LYS A 260 -9.80 -5.45 -7.63
CA LYS A 260 -10.79 -6.51 -7.45
C LYS A 260 -11.50 -6.46 -6.10
N GLN A 261 -10.80 -6.11 -5.02
CA GLN A 261 -11.41 -6.00 -3.69
C GLN A 261 -12.30 -4.75 -3.60
N PHE A 262 -11.84 -3.58 -4.06
CA PHE A 262 -12.63 -2.35 -4.03
C PHE A 262 -13.91 -2.45 -4.89
N LEU A 263 -13.83 -3.08 -6.07
CA LEU A 263 -14.98 -3.27 -6.97
C LEU A 263 -16.05 -4.23 -6.42
N GLN A 264 -15.73 -5.04 -5.40
CA GLN A 264 -16.69 -5.90 -4.71
C GLN A 264 -17.46 -5.20 -3.59
N ALA A 265 -17.06 -3.99 -3.21
CA ALA A 265 -17.74 -3.20 -2.19
C ALA A 265 -19.07 -2.62 -2.75
N ASN A 266 -20.04 -2.36 -1.86
CA ASN A 266 -21.31 -1.71 -2.22
C ASN A 266 -21.45 -0.38 -1.46
N LEU A 267 -21.93 0.66 -2.13
CA LEU A 267 -21.98 2.03 -1.59
C LEU A 267 -22.76 2.11 -0.28
N ASP A 268 -23.92 1.45 -0.20
CA ASP A 268 -24.81 1.44 0.98
C ASP A 268 -24.16 0.90 2.27
N HIS A 269 -23.02 0.26 2.15
CA HIS A 269 -22.40 -0.59 3.17
C HIS A 269 -20.92 -0.30 3.39
N SER A 270 -20.39 0.72 2.71
CA SER A 270 -18.97 1.06 2.68
C SER A 270 -18.59 2.29 3.51
N ASP A 271 -19.51 2.78 4.34
CA ASP A 271 -19.18 3.84 5.31
C ASP A 271 -18.23 3.30 6.38
N PHE A 272 -16.98 3.74 6.26
CA PHE A 272 -15.93 3.42 7.21
C PHE A 272 -15.04 4.63 7.50
N PRO A 273 -15.60 5.69 8.12
CA PRO A 273 -14.93 6.99 8.30
C PRO A 273 -13.64 6.92 9.13
N GLU A 274 -13.47 5.84 9.90
CA GLU A 274 -12.23 5.56 10.64
C GLU A 274 -11.08 5.07 9.75
N LEU A 275 -11.34 4.74 8.48
CA LEU A 275 -10.35 4.21 7.53
C LEU A 275 -10.43 4.89 6.15
N LEU A 276 -11.56 4.74 5.46
CA LEU A 276 -11.78 5.18 4.07
C LEU A 276 -13.17 5.79 3.87
N SER A 277 -13.24 6.83 3.05
CA SER A 277 -14.49 7.39 2.56
C SER A 277 -14.97 6.63 1.30
N PRO A 278 -16.26 6.68 0.96
CA PRO A 278 -16.77 6.17 -0.30
C PRO A 278 -16.05 6.76 -1.54
N ASN A 279 -15.70 8.05 -1.49
CA ASN A 279 -14.93 8.72 -2.54
C ASN A 279 -13.54 8.10 -2.72
N ASN A 280 -12.84 7.77 -1.63
CA ASN A 280 -11.56 7.05 -1.73
C ASN A 280 -11.73 5.69 -2.42
N ILE A 281 -12.81 4.95 -2.13
CA ILE A 281 -13.05 3.65 -2.76
C ILE A 281 -13.24 3.81 -4.27
N ALA A 282 -13.98 4.85 -4.70
CA ALA A 282 -14.15 5.19 -6.10
C ALA A 282 -12.79 5.48 -6.76
N VAL A 283 -11.98 6.36 -6.15
CA VAL A 283 -10.66 6.76 -6.65
C VAL A 283 -9.68 5.60 -6.71
N TYR A 284 -9.50 4.88 -5.60
CA TYR A 284 -8.52 3.80 -5.51
C TYR A 284 -8.91 2.63 -6.40
N GLY A 285 -10.19 2.22 -6.36
CA GLY A 285 -10.71 1.16 -7.21
C GLY A 285 -10.63 1.51 -8.70
N GLY A 286 -11.03 2.74 -9.06
CA GLY A 286 -11.06 3.22 -10.43
C GLY A 286 -9.66 3.36 -11.04
N LEU A 287 -8.71 3.99 -10.34
CA LEU A 287 -7.34 4.15 -10.82
C LEU A 287 -6.60 2.80 -10.91
N CYS A 288 -6.73 1.93 -9.90
CA CYS A 288 -6.11 0.61 -9.95
C CYS A 288 -6.70 -0.26 -11.06
N ALA A 289 -8.01 -0.20 -11.29
CA ALA A 289 -8.64 -0.90 -12.42
C ALA A 289 -8.17 -0.33 -13.75
N LEU A 290 -8.13 1.00 -13.90
CA LEU A 290 -7.66 1.67 -15.12
C LEU A 290 -6.18 1.40 -15.42
N ALA A 291 -5.35 1.15 -14.41
CA ALA A 291 -3.96 0.76 -14.59
C ALA A 291 -3.77 -0.72 -14.97
N THR A 292 -4.66 -1.62 -14.51
CA THR A 292 -4.37 -3.07 -14.53
C THR A 292 -5.37 -3.98 -15.26
N PHE A 293 -6.63 -3.58 -15.45
CA PHE A 293 -7.66 -4.40 -16.09
C PHE A 293 -7.66 -4.24 -17.60
N ASP A 294 -7.70 -5.33 -18.36
CA ASP A 294 -7.80 -5.22 -19.81
C ASP A 294 -9.14 -4.60 -20.24
N ARG A 295 -9.31 -4.40 -21.55
CA ARG A 295 -10.51 -3.76 -22.10
C ARG A 295 -11.80 -4.52 -21.75
N ALA A 296 -11.77 -5.85 -21.68
CA ALA A 296 -12.94 -6.67 -21.37
C ALA A 296 -13.26 -6.63 -19.87
N ASP A 297 -12.22 -6.72 -19.02
CA ASP A 297 -12.33 -6.61 -17.58
C ASP A 297 -12.86 -5.22 -17.16
N LEU A 298 -12.34 -4.13 -17.76
CA LEU A 298 -12.84 -2.77 -17.50
C LEU A 298 -14.32 -2.63 -17.84
N GLN A 299 -14.73 -3.16 -19.00
CA GLN A 299 -16.14 -3.12 -19.41
C GLN A 299 -17.03 -3.88 -18.42
N LYS A 300 -16.64 -5.10 -18.06
CA LYS A 300 -17.43 -6.00 -17.23
C LYS A 300 -17.50 -5.54 -15.77
N TYR A 301 -16.36 -5.22 -15.17
CA TYR A 301 -16.25 -5.01 -13.73
C TYR A 301 -16.37 -3.55 -13.29
N VAL A 302 -16.19 -2.59 -14.20
CA VAL A 302 -16.24 -1.15 -13.87
C VAL A 302 -17.43 -0.49 -14.57
N ILE A 303 -17.48 -0.54 -15.91
CA ILE A 303 -18.47 0.22 -16.70
C ILE A 303 -19.88 -0.36 -16.54
N PHE A 304 -20.03 -1.68 -16.62
CA PHE A 304 -21.33 -2.37 -16.51
C PHE A 304 -21.64 -2.88 -15.09
N SER A 305 -20.78 -2.59 -14.11
CA SER A 305 -21.04 -2.92 -12.72
C SER A 305 -22.07 -1.97 -12.14
N SER A 306 -23.25 -2.50 -11.79
CA SER A 306 -24.32 -1.72 -11.16
C SER A 306 -23.90 -1.18 -9.79
N SER A 307 -23.13 -1.95 -9.03
CA SER A 307 -22.65 -1.55 -7.70
C SER A 307 -21.58 -0.46 -7.79
N PHE A 308 -20.59 -0.63 -8.68
CA PHE A 308 -19.48 0.32 -8.78
C PHE A 308 -19.85 1.62 -9.51
N LYS A 309 -20.87 1.59 -10.37
CA LYS A 309 -21.41 2.78 -11.00
C LYS A 309 -21.81 3.86 -9.99
N LEU A 310 -22.39 3.47 -8.85
CA LEU A 310 -22.79 4.38 -7.78
C LEU A 310 -21.58 5.11 -7.17
N PHE A 311 -20.45 4.42 -7.00
CA PHE A 311 -19.20 5.06 -6.55
C PHE A 311 -18.64 6.03 -7.59
N LEU A 312 -18.72 5.69 -8.88
CA LEU A 312 -18.28 6.58 -9.97
C LEU A 312 -19.16 7.82 -10.13
N GLU A 313 -20.40 7.80 -9.63
CA GLU A 313 -21.26 8.99 -9.61
C GLU A 313 -20.82 10.02 -8.56
N LEU A 314 -20.11 9.58 -7.50
CA LEU A 314 -19.48 10.48 -6.52
C LEU A 314 -18.27 11.22 -7.10
N GLU A 315 -17.55 10.59 -8.04
CA GLU A 315 -16.32 11.10 -8.65
C GLU A 315 -16.45 11.20 -10.18
N PRO A 316 -17.19 12.20 -10.70
CA PRO A 316 -17.52 12.30 -12.12
C PRO A 316 -16.30 12.49 -13.02
N GLN A 317 -15.25 13.17 -12.56
CA GLN A 317 -14.01 13.33 -13.33
C GLN A 317 -13.33 11.99 -13.59
N LEU A 318 -13.24 11.13 -12.57
CA LEU A 318 -12.67 9.78 -12.71
C LEU A 318 -13.51 8.90 -13.63
N ARG A 319 -14.84 8.98 -13.50
CA ARG A 319 -15.77 8.29 -14.39
C ARG A 319 -15.48 8.67 -15.85
N ASP A 320 -15.37 9.96 -16.13
CA ASP A 320 -15.13 10.47 -17.48
C ASP A 320 -13.76 10.01 -18.02
N ILE A 321 -12.72 10.00 -17.18
CA ILE A 321 -11.39 9.44 -17.53
C ILE A 321 -11.54 7.98 -17.99
N ILE A 322 -12.22 7.14 -17.22
CA ILE A 322 -12.40 5.71 -17.53
C ILE A 322 -13.17 5.53 -18.85
N PHE A 323 -14.24 6.31 -19.07
CA PHE A 323 -14.98 6.27 -20.32
C PHE A 323 -14.15 6.74 -21.51
N LYS A 324 -13.37 7.82 -21.39
CA LYS A 324 -12.50 8.31 -22.48
C LYS A 324 -11.39 7.31 -22.81
N PHE A 325 -10.83 6.64 -21.81
CA PHE A 325 -9.88 5.55 -22.02
C PHE A 325 -10.53 4.39 -22.81
N TYR A 326 -11.74 3.99 -22.41
CA TYR A 326 -12.48 2.92 -23.10
C TYR A 326 -12.89 3.32 -24.54
N GLU A 327 -13.27 4.57 -24.78
CA GLU A 327 -13.57 5.13 -26.11
C GLU A 327 -12.31 5.34 -26.99
N SER A 328 -11.12 5.01 -26.50
CA SER A 328 -9.83 5.25 -27.18
C SER A 328 -9.54 6.74 -27.45
N LYS A 329 -10.10 7.65 -26.62
CA LYS A 329 -9.86 9.10 -26.68
C LYS A 329 -8.76 9.50 -25.69
N TYR A 330 -7.53 9.06 -25.96
CA TYR A 330 -6.43 9.14 -24.99
C TYR A 330 -5.97 10.57 -24.68
N ALA A 331 -5.97 11.50 -25.65
CA ALA A 331 -5.59 12.89 -25.41
C ALA A 331 -6.46 13.55 -24.33
N THR A 332 -7.78 13.42 -24.43
CA THR A 332 -8.70 13.94 -23.42
C THR A 332 -8.58 13.18 -22.10
N CYS A 333 -8.43 11.85 -22.16
CA CYS A 333 -8.24 11.01 -20.98
C CYS A 333 -7.01 11.43 -20.15
N LEU A 334 -5.86 11.60 -20.81
CA LEU A 334 -4.60 11.95 -20.14
C LEU A 334 -4.64 13.37 -19.59
N LYS A 335 -5.26 14.31 -20.32
CA LYS A 335 -5.46 15.67 -19.82
C LYS A 335 -6.30 15.69 -18.54
N LEU A 336 -7.45 15.01 -18.54
CA LEU A 336 -8.29 14.91 -17.34
C LEU A 336 -7.58 14.19 -16.19
N LEU A 337 -6.73 13.21 -16.51
CA LEU A 337 -5.92 12.53 -15.51
C LEU A 337 -4.89 13.48 -14.88
N ASP A 338 -4.22 14.30 -15.68
CA ASP A 338 -3.29 15.33 -15.19
C ASP A 338 -4.01 16.40 -14.35
N ASP A 339 -5.24 16.80 -14.73
CA ASP A 339 -6.04 17.80 -14.01
C ASP A 339 -6.38 17.37 -12.56
N ILE A 340 -6.52 16.06 -12.30
CA ILE A 340 -6.81 15.54 -10.94
C ILE A 340 -5.56 15.18 -10.13
N LYS A 341 -4.39 15.18 -10.76
CA LYS A 341 -3.14 14.65 -10.20
C LYS A 341 -2.74 15.34 -8.89
N ASP A 342 -2.83 16.66 -8.85
CA ASP A 342 -2.46 17.47 -7.69
C ASP A 342 -3.33 17.13 -6.46
N ASN A 343 -4.62 16.87 -6.66
CA ASN A 343 -5.51 16.46 -5.58
C ASN A 343 -5.21 15.04 -5.08
N LEU A 344 -4.79 14.13 -5.98
CA LEU A 344 -4.40 12.77 -5.57
C LEU A 344 -3.14 12.77 -4.71
N TYR A 345 -2.20 13.69 -4.95
CA TYR A 345 -1.02 13.85 -4.09
C TYR A 345 -1.35 14.34 -2.68
N LEU A 346 -2.54 14.89 -2.45
CA LEU A 346 -2.97 15.30 -1.11
C LEU A 346 -3.64 14.18 -0.31
N ASP A 347 -3.83 13.01 -0.91
CA ASP A 347 -4.42 11.87 -0.22
C ASP A 347 -3.35 10.90 0.30
N MET A 348 -3.39 10.71 1.61
CA MET A 348 -2.38 10.00 2.42
C MET A 348 -2.01 8.60 1.91
N TYR A 349 -2.95 7.85 1.31
CA TYR A 349 -2.69 6.47 0.90
C TYR A 349 -2.40 6.32 -0.58
N ILE A 350 -3.00 7.14 -1.45
CA ILE A 350 -2.81 6.98 -2.90
C ILE A 350 -1.57 7.71 -3.42
N ALA A 351 -1.16 8.80 -2.76
CA ALA A 351 -0.11 9.68 -3.24
C ALA A 351 1.24 8.95 -3.53
N PRO A 352 1.73 8.03 -2.68
CA PRO A 352 2.86 7.14 -2.99
C PRO A 352 2.76 6.38 -4.32
N HIS A 353 1.54 6.06 -4.74
CA HIS A 353 1.26 5.20 -5.88
C HIS A 353 0.96 5.99 -7.16
N VAL A 354 0.75 7.31 -7.07
CA VAL A 354 0.33 8.15 -8.21
C VAL A 354 1.28 7.99 -9.39
N ASN A 355 2.60 8.12 -9.18
CA ASN A 355 3.59 8.00 -10.26
C ASN A 355 3.54 6.62 -10.94
N THR A 356 3.48 5.54 -10.15
CA THR A 356 3.44 4.18 -10.68
C THR A 356 2.14 3.92 -11.45
N LEU A 357 0.99 4.31 -10.89
CA LEU A 357 -0.32 4.14 -11.53
C LEU A 357 -0.41 4.95 -12.83
N TYR A 358 0.05 6.20 -12.84
CA TYR A 358 0.02 7.06 -14.03
C TYR A 358 0.90 6.50 -15.13
N THR A 359 2.11 6.03 -14.78
CA THR A 359 3.01 5.37 -15.73
C THR A 359 2.38 4.12 -16.33
N GLN A 360 1.74 3.27 -15.51
CA GLN A 360 1.04 2.09 -15.99
C GLN A 360 -0.13 2.46 -16.91
N ILE A 361 -0.97 3.44 -16.54
CA ILE A 361 -2.09 3.90 -17.37
C ILE A 361 -1.58 4.41 -18.72
N ARG A 362 -0.51 5.22 -18.72
CA ARG A 362 0.11 5.78 -19.93
C ARG A 362 0.67 4.68 -20.84
N ASN A 363 1.42 3.73 -20.28
CA ASN A 363 1.96 2.59 -21.00
C ASN A 363 0.86 1.76 -21.66
N ARG A 364 -0.27 1.59 -20.98
CA ARG A 364 -1.40 0.87 -21.57
C ARG A 364 -2.13 1.66 -22.65
N ALA A 365 -2.26 2.98 -22.50
CA ALA A 365 -2.79 3.83 -23.56
C ALA A 365 -1.93 3.68 -24.83
N LEU A 366 -0.60 3.69 -24.70
CA LEU A 366 0.34 3.47 -25.81
C LEU A 366 0.13 2.11 -26.49
N ILE A 367 0.10 1.03 -25.72
CA ILE A 367 -0.10 -0.34 -26.23
C ILE A 367 -1.47 -0.46 -26.94
N GLN A 368 -2.52 0.03 -26.31
CA GLN A 368 -3.89 -0.07 -26.83
C GLN A 368 -4.12 0.84 -28.04
N TYR A 369 -3.47 2.00 -28.10
CA TYR A 369 -3.47 2.86 -29.28
C TYR A 369 -2.81 2.17 -30.47
N PHE A 370 -1.66 1.52 -30.28
CA PHE A 370 -0.92 0.89 -31.37
C PHE A 370 -1.49 -0.47 -31.80
N SER A 371 -2.17 -1.20 -30.91
CA SER A 371 -2.67 -2.56 -31.16
C SER A 371 -3.42 -2.80 -32.48
N PRO A 372 -4.26 -1.89 -33.02
CA PRO A 372 -4.95 -2.10 -34.29
C PRO A 372 -4.13 -1.74 -35.54
N TYR A 373 -2.90 -1.23 -35.40
CA TYR A 373 -2.10 -0.73 -36.53
C TYR A 373 -0.93 -1.66 -36.87
N GLN A 374 -0.72 -1.91 -38.17
CA GLN A 374 0.51 -2.54 -38.66
C GLN A 374 1.64 -1.52 -38.87
N SER A 375 1.28 -0.26 -39.13
CA SER A 375 2.19 0.87 -39.27
C SER A 375 1.47 2.12 -38.77
N ALA A 376 2.12 2.89 -37.90
CA ALA A 376 1.55 4.08 -37.29
C ALA A 376 2.50 5.27 -37.42
N ASP A 377 1.95 6.44 -37.78
CA ASP A 377 2.67 7.71 -37.82
C ASP A 377 2.90 8.22 -36.39
N MET A 378 4.16 8.47 -36.02
CA MET A 378 4.51 8.91 -34.65
C MET A 378 4.09 10.35 -34.37
N GLY A 379 3.95 11.21 -35.40
CA GLY A 379 3.45 12.57 -35.24
C GLY A 379 2.01 12.59 -34.74
N ARG A 380 1.14 11.84 -35.41
CA ARG A 380 -0.27 11.67 -34.99
C ARG A 380 -0.40 10.96 -33.64
N MET A 381 0.46 9.98 -33.38
CA MET A 381 0.48 9.27 -32.11
C MET A 381 0.89 10.19 -30.95
N ALA A 382 1.87 11.07 -31.17
CA ALA A 382 2.33 12.03 -30.18
C ALA A 382 1.24 13.06 -29.84
N GLU A 383 0.54 13.58 -30.86
CA GLU A 383 -0.62 14.47 -30.68
C GLU A 383 -1.75 13.77 -29.90
N ALA A 384 -2.06 12.51 -30.23
CA ALA A 384 -3.10 11.74 -29.56
C ALA A 384 -2.78 11.38 -28.09
N LEU A 385 -1.53 11.54 -27.65
CA LEU A 385 -1.05 11.20 -26.31
C LEU A 385 -0.45 12.40 -25.55
N ASN A 386 -0.69 13.61 -26.05
CA ASN A 386 -0.22 14.88 -25.49
C ASN A 386 1.29 14.89 -25.19
N THR A 387 2.11 14.43 -26.13
CA THR A 387 3.57 14.42 -25.97
C THR A 387 4.29 14.90 -27.22
N SER A 388 5.60 15.09 -27.12
CA SER A 388 6.45 15.37 -28.28
C SER A 388 6.87 14.06 -28.96
N VAL A 389 7.19 14.13 -30.26
CA VAL A 389 7.66 12.95 -31.01
C VAL A 389 8.95 12.38 -30.40
N SER A 390 9.85 13.23 -29.89
CA SER A 390 11.09 12.78 -29.25
C SER A 390 10.81 12.02 -27.95
N ALA A 391 9.96 12.56 -27.08
CA ALA A 391 9.60 11.88 -25.83
C ALA A 391 8.82 10.58 -26.10
N LEU A 392 7.94 10.59 -27.11
CA LEU A 392 7.24 9.37 -27.54
C LEU A 392 8.21 8.29 -28.02
N GLU A 393 9.27 8.67 -28.72
CA GLU A 393 10.30 7.74 -29.20
C GLU A 393 11.01 7.05 -28.03
N ASP A 394 11.37 7.81 -26.99
CA ASP A 394 11.98 7.28 -25.77
C ASP A 394 11.02 6.35 -24.99
N GLU A 395 9.75 6.74 -24.86
CA GLU A 395 8.71 5.92 -24.22
C GLU A 395 8.47 4.60 -24.97
N LEU A 396 8.34 4.66 -26.30
CA LEU A 396 8.16 3.49 -27.15
C LEU A 396 9.39 2.58 -27.13
N MET A 397 10.59 3.14 -27.09
CA MET A 397 11.83 2.37 -26.97
C MET A 397 11.81 1.51 -25.70
N GLN A 398 11.46 2.09 -24.54
CA GLN A 398 11.34 1.33 -23.30
C GLN A 398 10.29 0.22 -23.41
N LEU A 399 9.10 0.52 -23.95
CA LEU A 399 8.04 -0.49 -24.13
C LEU A 399 8.43 -1.64 -25.08
N ILE A 400 9.26 -1.37 -26.07
CA ILE A 400 9.79 -2.39 -26.98
C ILE A 400 10.87 -3.23 -26.29
N LEU A 401 11.76 -2.60 -25.52
CA LEU A 401 12.81 -3.30 -24.76
C LEU A 401 12.23 -4.23 -23.70
N ASP A 402 11.20 -3.78 -22.99
CA ASP A 402 10.46 -4.57 -22.00
C ASP A 402 9.59 -5.66 -22.64
N GLY A 403 9.42 -5.64 -23.97
CA GLY A 403 8.65 -6.62 -24.72
C GLY A 403 7.12 -6.43 -24.65
N HIS A 404 6.64 -5.30 -24.14
CA HIS A 404 5.22 -4.95 -24.10
C HIS A 404 4.68 -4.59 -25.49
N ILE A 405 5.50 -4.02 -26.36
CA ILE A 405 5.17 -3.69 -27.75
C ILE A 405 6.12 -4.43 -28.70
N GLN A 406 5.55 -5.22 -29.62
CA GLN A 406 6.32 -5.88 -30.68
C GLN A 406 6.38 -4.99 -31.92
N ALA A 407 7.28 -4.02 -31.92
CA ALA A 407 7.42 -3.05 -33.01
C ALA A 407 8.88 -2.70 -33.33
N ARG A 408 9.07 -1.91 -34.39
CA ARG A 408 10.32 -1.32 -34.85
C ARG A 408 10.09 0.16 -35.15
N ILE A 409 10.94 1.01 -34.59
CA ILE A 409 10.90 2.45 -34.80
C ILE A 409 11.75 2.79 -36.02
N ASP A 410 11.15 3.41 -37.03
CA ASP A 410 11.86 4.13 -38.08
C ASP A 410 12.00 5.59 -37.64
N SER A 411 13.16 5.92 -37.07
CA SER A 411 13.43 7.27 -36.56
C SER A 411 13.61 8.30 -37.68
N HIS A 412 13.95 7.89 -38.90
CA HIS A 412 14.11 8.82 -40.02
C HIS A 412 12.75 9.31 -40.51
N ASN A 413 11.83 8.38 -40.76
CA ASN A 413 10.49 8.72 -41.26
C ASN A 413 9.47 8.97 -40.14
N LYS A 414 9.84 8.74 -38.87
CA LYS A 414 8.98 8.83 -37.69
C LYS A 414 7.73 7.94 -37.81
N ILE A 415 7.97 6.68 -38.19
CA ILE A 415 6.93 5.66 -38.34
C ILE A 415 7.26 4.47 -37.41
N LEU A 416 6.23 3.98 -36.72
CA LEU A 416 6.30 2.77 -35.91
C LEU A 416 5.72 1.60 -36.70
N TYR A 417 6.53 0.58 -37.01
CA TYR A 417 6.11 -0.62 -37.71
C TYR A 417 5.90 -1.79 -36.76
N ALA A 418 4.77 -2.48 -36.87
CA ALA A 418 4.53 -3.71 -36.12
C ALA A 418 5.50 -4.79 -36.61
N LYS A 419 6.12 -5.50 -35.67
CA LYS A 419 7.01 -6.60 -35.99
C LYS A 419 6.19 -7.85 -36.21
N ASP A 420 6.06 -8.28 -37.46
CA ASP A 420 5.57 -9.62 -37.75
C ASP A 420 6.62 -10.66 -37.33
N MET A 421 6.33 -11.36 -36.23
CA MET A 421 7.09 -12.51 -35.83
C MET A 421 6.56 -13.75 -36.53
N ASP A 422 7.39 -14.41 -37.33
CA ASP A 422 7.06 -15.73 -37.85
C ASP A 422 6.89 -16.72 -36.69
N GLN A 423 5.62 -17.06 -36.41
CA GLN A 423 5.22 -17.94 -35.32
C GLN A 423 5.89 -19.32 -35.44
N ARG A 424 6.15 -19.78 -36.67
CA ARG A 424 6.84 -21.04 -36.93
C ARG A 424 8.27 -20.95 -36.44
N SER A 425 9.05 -20.01 -36.94
CA SER A 425 10.46 -19.82 -36.56
C SER A 425 10.62 -19.64 -35.04
N GLY A 426 9.78 -18.80 -34.42
CA GLY A 426 9.81 -18.61 -32.96
C GLY A 426 9.49 -19.87 -32.15
N THR A 427 8.57 -20.71 -32.64
CA THR A 427 8.24 -22.00 -31.99
C THR A 427 9.40 -23.00 -32.12
N PHE A 428 10.01 -23.09 -33.30
CA PHE A 428 11.17 -23.96 -33.53
C PHE A 428 12.35 -23.58 -32.64
N GLU A 429 12.68 -22.29 -32.56
CA GLU A 429 13.78 -21.81 -31.75
C GLU A 429 13.56 -22.08 -30.25
N LYS A 430 12.36 -21.81 -29.74
CA LYS A 430 11.98 -22.14 -28.35
C LYS A 430 12.07 -23.64 -28.07
N ALA A 431 11.59 -24.48 -28.99
CA ALA A 431 11.63 -25.94 -28.82
C ALA A 431 13.07 -26.47 -28.80
N ILE A 432 13.94 -25.98 -29.69
CA ILE A 432 15.36 -26.33 -29.72
C ILE A 432 16.06 -25.89 -28.44
N GLN A 433 15.77 -24.68 -27.96
CA GLN A 433 16.35 -24.17 -26.71
C GLN A 433 15.91 -25.00 -25.50
N MET A 434 14.61 -25.31 -25.39
CA MET A 434 14.07 -26.19 -24.36
C MET A 434 14.73 -27.58 -24.40
N GLY A 435 14.95 -28.13 -25.60
CA GLY A 435 15.65 -29.40 -25.79
C GLY A 435 17.09 -29.37 -25.29
N LYS A 436 17.84 -28.31 -25.60
CA LYS A 436 19.21 -28.11 -25.09
C LYS A 436 19.25 -28.00 -23.56
N ASP A 437 18.34 -27.22 -22.98
CA ASP A 437 18.25 -27.04 -21.54
C ASP A 437 17.87 -28.35 -20.83
N TYR A 438 16.95 -29.12 -21.41
CA TYR A 438 16.58 -30.44 -20.91
C TYR A 438 17.75 -31.43 -20.95
N GLN A 439 18.51 -31.46 -22.05
CA GLN A 439 19.71 -32.30 -22.17
C GLN A 439 20.76 -31.91 -21.13
N ARG A 440 21.00 -30.61 -20.94
CA ARG A 440 21.96 -30.10 -19.94
C ARG A 440 21.53 -30.51 -18.53
N ARG A 441 20.26 -30.29 -18.15
CA ARG A 441 19.70 -30.66 -16.83
C ARG A 441 19.81 -32.16 -16.58
N THR A 442 19.47 -32.98 -17.58
CA THR A 442 19.57 -34.45 -17.48
C THR A 442 21.03 -34.89 -17.29
N ARG A 443 21.98 -34.33 -18.04
CA ARG A 443 23.41 -34.63 -17.86
C ARG A 443 23.91 -34.24 -16.46
N MET A 444 23.50 -33.08 -15.94
CA MET A 444 23.84 -32.66 -14.58
C MET A 444 23.24 -33.60 -13.52
N LEU A 445 22.01 -34.07 -13.72
CA LEU A 445 21.36 -35.02 -12.81
C LEU A 445 22.07 -36.39 -12.80
N ILE A 446 22.43 -36.91 -13.98
CA ILE A 446 23.19 -38.16 -14.11
C ILE A 446 24.55 -38.04 -13.42
N LEU A 447 25.26 -36.92 -13.62
CA LEU A 447 26.52 -36.66 -12.96
C LEU A 447 26.35 -36.59 -11.43
N ARG A 448 25.30 -35.91 -10.94
CA ARG A 448 24.99 -35.85 -9.50
C ARG A 448 24.72 -37.24 -8.93
N ALA A 449 23.96 -38.08 -9.62
CA ALA A 449 23.71 -39.46 -9.22
C ALA A 449 25.00 -40.30 -9.17
N ALA A 450 25.89 -40.13 -10.15
CA ALA A 450 27.19 -40.79 -10.17
C ALA A 450 28.10 -40.35 -8.99
N LEU A 451 28.14 -39.05 -8.69
CA LEU A 451 28.89 -38.51 -7.54
C LEU A 451 28.34 -39.04 -6.20
N LEU A 452 27.02 -39.12 -6.05
CA LEU A 452 26.38 -39.69 -4.87
C LEU A 452 26.70 -41.18 -4.72
N LYS A 453 26.67 -41.96 -5.81
CA LYS A 453 27.04 -43.38 -5.82
C LYS A 453 28.51 -43.60 -5.47
N ALA A 454 29.39 -42.68 -5.88
CA ALA A 454 30.81 -42.70 -5.56
C ALA A 454 31.14 -42.12 -4.17
N HIS A 455 30.13 -41.72 -3.38
CA HIS A 455 30.28 -41.04 -2.09
C HIS A 455 31.15 -39.76 -2.15
N ILE A 456 31.19 -39.10 -3.31
CA ILE A 456 31.88 -37.82 -3.49
C ILE A 456 30.92 -36.71 -3.05
N ALA A 457 31.05 -36.30 -1.80
CA ALA A 457 30.28 -35.20 -1.22
C ALA A 457 31.22 -34.13 -0.68
N VAL A 458 30.89 -32.86 -0.95
CA VAL A 458 31.52 -31.73 -0.26
C VAL A 458 31.01 -31.76 1.17
N LYS A 459 31.86 -32.20 2.10
CA LYS A 459 31.58 -32.07 3.53
C LYS A 459 31.76 -30.60 3.90
N SER A 460 30.76 -30.01 4.52
CA SER A 460 30.91 -28.72 5.18
C SER A 460 32.06 -28.85 6.19
N PRO A 461 33.05 -27.94 6.22
CA PRO A 461 34.09 -28.01 7.23
C PRO A 461 33.42 -27.96 8.61
N GLN A 462 33.65 -28.99 9.43
CA GLN A 462 33.26 -28.94 10.83
C GLN A 462 34.03 -27.78 11.46
N ARG A 463 33.32 -26.81 12.02
CA ARG A 463 33.92 -25.86 12.96
C ARG A 463 34.40 -26.70 14.14
N ASP A 464 35.71 -26.87 14.27
CA ASP A 464 36.32 -27.43 15.48
C ASP A 464 35.94 -26.53 16.67
N GLY A 465 35.12 -27.06 17.58
CA GLY A 465 34.67 -26.33 18.76
C GLY A 465 33.55 -27.01 19.55
N SER A 466 33.96 -27.95 20.41
CA SER A 466 33.29 -28.40 21.66
C SER A 466 31.93 -29.12 21.60
N GLN A 467 32.01 -30.43 21.86
CA GLN A 467 31.19 -31.22 22.79
C GLN A 467 29.67 -30.96 22.88
N GLY A 468 28.90 -31.99 22.48
CA GLY A 468 27.72 -32.41 23.24
C GLY A 468 26.40 -32.43 22.48
N ALA A 469 25.84 -33.64 22.38
CA ALA A 469 24.43 -33.98 22.18
C ALA A 469 23.88 -34.09 20.73
N GLY A 470 23.56 -35.35 20.38
CA GLY A 470 22.29 -35.70 19.75
C GLY A 470 22.30 -35.87 18.23
N GLU A 471 22.37 -37.12 17.79
CA GLU A 471 21.87 -37.52 16.46
C GLU A 471 20.44 -37.01 16.26
N MET A 472 20.24 -36.11 15.30
CA MET A 472 18.93 -35.91 14.68
C MET A 472 19.09 -36.10 13.17
N SER A 473 18.72 -37.29 12.72
CA SER A 473 18.56 -37.66 11.33
C SER A 473 17.46 -36.82 10.69
N VAL A 474 17.83 -35.85 9.85
CA VAL A 474 16.88 -35.13 9.00
C VAL A 474 16.59 -35.97 7.76
N ALA A 475 15.36 -36.46 7.65
CA ALA A 475 14.86 -37.23 6.51
C ALA A 475 14.87 -36.40 5.21
N PRO A 476 15.11 -37.01 4.04
CA PRO A 476 15.01 -36.29 2.77
C PRO A 476 13.53 -36.09 2.41
N ALA A 477 13.18 -34.84 2.10
CA ALA A 477 11.87 -34.46 1.58
C ALA A 477 11.56 -35.21 0.28
N SER A 478 10.50 -36.00 0.33
CA SER A 478 9.89 -36.64 -0.83
C SER A 478 9.18 -35.58 -1.68
N SER A 479 9.82 -35.12 -2.75
CA SER A 479 9.10 -34.55 -3.90
C SER A 479 8.55 -35.72 -4.73
N ARG A 480 7.23 -35.92 -4.69
CA ARG A 480 6.51 -36.73 -5.68
C ARG A 480 5.74 -35.80 -6.64
N PRO A 481 5.47 -36.28 -7.87
CA PRO A 481 5.23 -35.46 -9.06
C PRO A 481 3.90 -34.69 -9.06
#